data_AF-A0A0F9TZ00-F1
#
_entry.id   AF-A0A0F9TZ00-F1
#
_cell.length_a   1.000
_cell.length_b   1.000
_cell.length_c   1.000
_cell.angle_alpha   90.00
_cell.angle_beta   90.00
_cell.angle_gamma   90.00
#
_symmetry.space_group_name_H-M   'P 1'
#
loop_
_entity.id
_entity.type
_entity.pdbx_description
1 polymer ?
#
loop_
_entity_poly.entity_id
_entity_poly.type
_entity_poly.pdbx_seq_one_letter_code
_entity_poly.pdbx_strand_id
1 'polypeptide(L)'
;MPRKLPKGHASRNALVRRYKYSAKRRNLEFDLSLGDCEKLFGNVCYYCGSNPQQIITQKNYNGYFEYNGIDRVNNAKGYTVENVVTCCVKCNSMKRDMVLHEFLKHVEKISNYRMEA
;
A
#
# COMPACT_ATOMS: atom_id res chain seq x y z
N MET A 1 20.87 3.48 28.37
CA MET A 1 19.52 3.14 27.84
C MET A 1 19.63 2.99 26.32
N PRO A 2 19.04 1.95 25.69
CA PRO A 2 19.06 1.87 24.24
C PRO A 2 18.36 3.09 23.64
N ARG A 3 19.01 3.74 22.67
CA ARG A 3 18.54 4.97 22.05
C ARG A 3 17.24 4.67 21.30
N LYS A 4 16.15 5.41 21.60
CA LYS A 4 14.88 5.28 20.87
C LYS A 4 15.10 5.66 19.40
N LEU A 5 14.46 4.93 18.49
CA LEU A 5 14.45 5.26 17.06
C LEU A 5 13.83 6.65 16.83
N PRO A 6 14.15 7.32 15.70
CA PRO A 6 13.49 8.57 15.31
C PRO A 6 11.97 8.43 15.24
N LYS A 7 11.26 9.55 15.37
CA LYS A 7 9.79 9.60 15.36
C LYS A 7 9.24 8.91 14.10
N GLY A 8 8.30 7.99 14.27
CA GLY A 8 7.64 7.25 13.19
C GLY A 8 8.43 6.06 12.62
N HIS A 9 9.75 5.97 12.81
CA HIS A 9 10.56 4.89 12.21
C HIS A 9 10.19 3.49 12.75
N ALA A 10 9.86 3.37 14.04
CA ALA A 10 9.42 2.10 14.60
C ALA A 10 8.09 1.64 13.98
N SER A 11 7.16 2.57 13.79
CA SER A 11 5.84 2.34 13.18
C SER A 11 5.96 1.94 11.71
N ARG A 12 6.80 2.65 10.94
CA ARG A 12 7.15 2.31 9.55
C ARG A 12 7.78 0.92 9.46
N ASN A 13 8.78 0.62 10.29
CA ASN A 13 9.45 -0.69 10.26
C ASN A 13 8.48 -1.83 10.60
N ALA A 14 7.51 -1.59 11.50
CA ALA A 14 6.46 -2.54 11.79
C ALA A 14 5.52 -2.76 10.59
N LEU A 15 5.20 -1.72 9.83
CA LEU A 15 4.42 -1.84 8.60
C LEU A 15 5.15 -2.68 7.54
N VAL A 16 6.43 -2.39 7.28
CA VAL A 16 7.25 -3.21 6.34
C VAL A 16 7.30 -4.66 6.78
N ARG A 17 7.44 -4.93 8.09
CA ARG A 17 7.41 -6.29 8.64
C ARG A 17 6.07 -6.98 8.39
N ARG A 18 4.93 -6.27 8.48
CA ARG A 18 3.61 -6.82 8.16
C ARG A 18 3.51 -7.23 6.68
N TYR A 19 4.04 -6.41 5.77
CA TYR A 19 4.09 -6.73 4.35
C TYR A 19 4.93 -7.99 4.07
N LYS A 20 6.17 -8.04 4.58
CA LYS A 20 7.06 -9.20 4.44
C LYS A 20 6.44 -10.48 4.99
N TYR A 21 5.84 -10.41 6.18
CA TYR A 21 5.15 -11.54 6.79
C TYR A 21 3.96 -12.01 5.94
N SER A 22 3.16 -11.08 5.45
CA SER A 22 2.00 -11.38 4.62
C SER A 22 2.40 -11.97 3.26
N ALA A 23 3.47 -11.48 2.64
CA ALA A 23 4.03 -12.06 1.41
C ALA A 23 4.50 -13.49 1.64
N LYS A 24 5.31 -13.72 2.69
CA LYS A 24 5.79 -15.05 3.09
C LYS A 24 4.64 -16.04 3.31
N ARG A 25 3.59 -15.65 4.03
CA ARG A 25 2.42 -16.50 4.29
C ARG A 25 1.67 -16.93 3.03
N ARG A 26 1.75 -16.14 1.96
CA ARG A 26 1.09 -16.38 0.67
C ARG A 26 2.06 -16.93 -0.38
N ASN A 27 3.28 -17.28 0.04
CA ASN A 27 4.36 -17.74 -0.83
C ASN A 27 4.67 -16.79 -1.99
N LEU A 28 4.67 -15.49 -1.69
CA LEU A 28 4.97 -14.42 -2.65
C LEU A 28 6.38 -13.88 -2.41
N GLU A 29 7.10 -13.66 -3.50
CA GLU A 29 8.36 -12.92 -3.49
C GLU A 29 8.17 -11.52 -2.89
N PHE A 30 9.19 -11.04 -2.18
CA PHE A 30 9.24 -9.69 -1.66
C PHE A 30 10.64 -9.11 -1.92
N ASP A 31 10.79 -8.46 -3.07
CA ASP A 31 12.00 -7.80 -3.53
C ASP A 31 11.80 -6.28 -3.57
N LEU A 32 11.52 -5.72 -2.38
CA LEU A 32 11.47 -4.27 -2.16
C LEU A 32 12.42 -3.91 -1.02
N SER A 33 13.26 -2.90 -1.25
CA SER A 33 14.08 -2.32 -0.19
C SER A 33 13.23 -1.51 0.78
N LEU A 34 13.81 -1.14 1.93
CA LEU A 34 13.15 -0.22 2.85
C LEU A 34 12.89 1.15 2.19
N GLY A 35 13.82 1.62 1.36
CA GLY A 35 13.67 2.88 0.62
C GLY A 35 12.54 2.82 -0.41
N ASP A 36 12.35 1.69 -1.08
CA ASP A 36 11.23 1.50 -2.02
C ASP A 36 9.90 1.52 -1.27
N CYS A 37 9.84 0.83 -0.13
CA CYS A 37 8.65 0.84 0.72
C CYS A 37 8.32 2.27 1.19
N GLU A 38 9.32 3.04 1.63
CA GLU A 38 9.13 4.42 2.08
C GLU A 38 8.58 5.34 0.97
N LYS A 39 9.18 5.27 -0.22
CA LYS A 39 8.69 6.00 -1.38
C LYS A 39 7.24 5.63 -1.69
N LEU A 40 6.92 4.34 -1.70
CA LEU A 40 5.57 3.86 -1.98
C LEU A 40 4.57 4.32 -0.91
N PHE A 41 4.93 4.24 0.37
CA PHE A 41 4.05 4.64 1.47
C PHE A 41 3.74 6.15 1.46
N GLY A 42 4.72 6.98 1.09
CA GLY A 42 4.57 8.44 1.08
C GLY A 42 3.91 9.02 -0.17
N ASN A 43 3.76 8.24 -1.25
CA ASN A 43 3.26 8.75 -2.51
C ASN A 43 1.72 8.84 -2.56
N VAL A 44 1.21 9.53 -3.58
CA VAL A 44 -0.22 9.56 -3.89
C VAL A 44 -0.68 8.21 -4.45
N CYS A 45 -1.96 7.88 -4.25
CA CYS A 45 -2.58 6.68 -4.79
C CYS A 45 -2.50 6.68 -6.32
N TYR A 46 -1.95 5.61 -6.90
CA TYR A 46 -1.83 5.43 -8.34
C TYR A 46 -3.20 5.46 -9.05
N TYR A 47 -4.25 4.96 -8.39
CA TYR A 47 -5.57 4.82 -9.01
C TYR A 47 -6.43 6.09 -8.94
N CYS A 48 -6.32 6.87 -7.87
CA CYS A 48 -7.25 7.99 -7.62
C CYS A 48 -6.57 9.29 -7.17
N GLY A 49 -5.25 9.33 -7.09
CA GLY A 49 -4.49 10.54 -6.72
C GLY A 49 -4.57 10.95 -5.25
N SER A 50 -5.24 10.18 -4.37
CA SER A 50 -5.34 10.53 -2.95
C SER A 50 -3.99 10.46 -2.22
N ASN A 51 -3.69 11.48 -1.42
CA ASN A 51 -2.57 11.50 -0.47
C ASN A 51 -2.65 10.35 0.55
N PRO A 52 -1.56 10.01 1.27
CA PRO A 52 -1.58 9.08 2.40
C PRO A 52 -2.76 9.33 3.36
N GLN A 53 -3.55 8.29 3.62
CA GLN A 53 -4.78 8.40 4.46
C GLN A 53 -4.76 7.51 5.70
N GLN A 54 -3.75 6.65 5.86
CA GLN A 54 -3.67 5.70 6.97
C GLN A 54 -2.58 6.08 7.97
N ILE A 55 -2.79 5.70 9.23
CA ILE A 55 -1.84 5.91 10.31
C ILE A 55 -1.55 4.56 10.98
N ILE A 56 -0.27 4.28 11.27
CA ILE A 56 0.14 3.16 12.12
C ILE A 56 0.91 3.67 13.34
N THR A 57 0.58 3.12 14.52
CA THR A 57 1.25 3.40 15.79
C THR A 57 1.04 2.25 16.79
N GLN A 58 1.81 2.20 17.88
CA GLN A 58 1.66 1.25 19.00
C GLN A 58 2.03 1.92 20.33
N LYS A 59 1.52 1.38 21.45
CA LYS A 59 1.66 1.95 22.82
C LYS A 59 3.10 2.34 23.21
N ASN A 60 4.12 1.67 22.67
CA ASN A 60 5.52 1.90 23.02
C ASN A 60 6.37 2.46 21.86
N TYR A 61 5.74 2.85 20.74
CA TYR A 61 6.47 3.41 19.61
C TYR A 61 6.64 4.92 19.77
N ASN A 62 7.78 5.44 19.33
CA ASN A 62 8.02 6.87 19.27
C ASN A 62 7.28 7.46 18.07
N GLY A 63 6.05 7.93 18.27
CA GLY A 63 5.22 8.55 17.25
C GLY A 63 4.53 7.57 16.30
N TYR A 64 3.85 8.13 15.31
CA TYR A 64 3.08 7.40 14.30
C TYR A 64 3.74 7.52 12.92
N PHE A 65 3.27 6.73 11.96
CA PHE A 65 3.65 6.85 10.56
C PHE A 65 2.40 6.92 9.69
N GLU A 66 2.28 7.99 8.91
CA GLU A 66 1.25 8.19 7.88
C GLU A 66 1.67 7.49 6.60
N TYR A 67 0.73 6.81 5.93
CA TYR A 67 1.03 6.00 4.74
C TYR A 67 -0.18 5.77 3.84
N ASN A 68 0.10 5.51 2.58
CA ASN A 68 -0.71 4.68 1.69
C ASN A 68 -0.15 3.25 1.66
N GLY A 69 -0.97 2.30 1.25
CA GLY A 69 -0.56 0.91 1.09
C GLY A 69 0.23 0.66 -0.20
N ILE A 70 0.78 -0.54 -0.28
CA ILE A 70 1.37 -1.12 -1.49
C ILE A 70 0.38 -2.15 -2.05
N ASP A 71 -0.09 -1.92 -3.27
CA ASP A 71 -0.93 -2.85 -4.03
C ASP A 71 -0.11 -3.51 -5.14
N ARG A 72 -0.46 -4.76 -5.48
CA ARG A 72 0.16 -5.50 -6.57
C ARG A 72 -0.70 -5.35 -7.82
N VAL A 73 -0.10 -4.84 -8.90
CA VAL A 73 -0.78 -4.65 -10.19
C VAL A 73 -1.27 -5.99 -10.71
N ASN A 74 -0.40 -7.00 -10.72
CA ASN A 74 -0.74 -8.40 -10.95
C ASN A 74 -0.65 -9.20 -9.64
N ASN A 75 -1.79 -9.70 -9.17
CA ASN A 75 -1.91 -10.47 -7.93
C ASN A 75 -1.31 -11.88 -8.00
N ALA A 76 -0.97 -12.38 -9.19
CA ALA A 76 -0.23 -13.63 -9.38
C ALA A 76 1.29 -13.48 -9.17
N LYS A 77 1.81 -12.24 -9.17
CA LYS A 77 3.23 -11.94 -8.98
C LYS A 77 3.51 -11.44 -7.55
N GLY A 78 4.79 -11.46 -7.17
CA GLY A 78 5.28 -10.97 -5.88
C GLY A 78 5.31 -9.44 -5.76
N TYR A 79 5.96 -8.96 -4.71
CA TYR A 79 6.24 -7.54 -4.50
C TYR A 79 7.61 -7.21 -5.11
N THR A 80 7.64 -6.77 -6.36
CA THR A 80 8.83 -6.25 -7.06
C THR A 80 8.56 -4.82 -7.52
N VAL A 81 9.59 -4.04 -7.80
CA VAL A 81 9.43 -2.62 -8.19
C VAL A 81 8.60 -2.44 -9.47
N GLU A 82 8.56 -3.44 -10.36
CA GLU A 82 7.78 -3.45 -11.61
C GLU A 82 6.32 -3.91 -11.42
N ASN A 83 5.99 -4.57 -10.31
CA ASN A 83 4.66 -5.15 -10.08
C ASN A 83 3.86 -4.45 -8.96
N VAL A 84 4.38 -3.40 -8.36
CA VAL A 84 3.71 -2.71 -7.25
C VAL A 84 3.44 -1.24 -7.54
N VAL A 85 2.37 -0.74 -6.94
CA VAL A 85 2.01 0.68 -6.98
C VAL A 85 1.55 1.15 -5.60
N THR A 86 1.67 2.45 -5.34
CA THR A 86 1.05 3.07 -4.18
C THR A 86 -0.46 3.06 -4.31
N CYS A 87 -1.17 2.66 -3.25
CA CYS A 87 -2.62 2.52 -3.29
C CYS A 87 -3.26 2.91 -1.96
N CYS A 88 -4.30 3.73 -2.00
CA CYS A 88 -5.11 4.01 -0.82
C CYS A 88 -5.97 2.79 -0.45
N VAL A 89 -6.41 2.73 0.82
CA VAL A 89 -7.19 1.59 1.33
C VAL A 89 -8.49 1.36 0.54
N LYS A 90 -9.13 2.42 0.05
CA LYS A 90 -10.39 2.35 -0.68
C LYS A 90 -10.22 1.70 -2.05
N CYS A 91 -9.28 2.19 -2.86
CA CYS A 91 -8.99 1.61 -4.17
C CYS A 91 -8.48 0.18 -4.05
N ASN A 92 -7.61 -0.12 -3.08
CA ASN A 92 -7.11 -1.47 -2.85
C ASN A 92 -8.26 -2.44 -2.53
N SER A 93 -9.18 -2.01 -1.67
CA SER A 93 -10.35 -2.81 -1.27
C SER A 93 -11.36 -2.98 -2.41
N MET A 94 -11.51 -2.00 -3.29
CA MET A 94 -12.38 -2.11 -4.47
C MET A 94 -11.77 -3.03 -5.53
N LYS A 95 -10.46 -2.89 -5.79
CA LYS A 95 -9.74 -3.70 -6.77
C LYS A 95 -9.75 -5.18 -6.39
N ARG A 96 -9.52 -5.51 -5.11
CA ARG A 96 -9.40 -6.89 -4.61
C ARG A 96 -8.42 -7.71 -5.46
N ASP A 97 -8.91 -8.74 -6.13
CA ASP A 97 -8.20 -9.66 -6.99
C ASP A 97 -8.22 -9.25 -8.48
N MET A 98 -9.07 -8.31 -8.89
CA MET A 98 -9.14 -7.81 -10.27
C MET A 98 -7.77 -7.35 -10.76
N VAL A 99 -7.47 -7.68 -12.01
CA VAL A 99 -6.31 -7.10 -12.69
C VAL A 99 -6.61 -5.65 -13.08
N LEU A 100 -5.56 -4.85 -13.28
CA LEU A 100 -5.65 -3.41 -13.49
C LEU A 100 -6.74 -2.99 -14.49
N HIS A 101 -6.75 -3.60 -15.68
CA HIS A 101 -7.66 -3.20 -16.75
C HIS A 101 -9.14 -3.47 -16.41
N GLU A 102 -9.43 -4.58 -15.72
CA GLU A 102 -10.79 -4.92 -15.28
C GLU A 102 -11.29 -3.92 -14.25
N PHE A 103 -10.42 -3.59 -13.28
CA PHE A 103 -10.75 -2.62 -12.24
C PHE A 103 -11.06 -1.24 -12.84
N LEU A 104 -10.21 -0.73 -13.72
CA LEU A 104 -10.43 0.58 -14.35
C LEU A 104 -11.70 0.61 -15.21
N LYS A 105 -11.93 -0.44 -16.01
CA LYS A 105 -13.16 -0.56 -16.82
C LYS A 105 -14.41 -0.62 -15.95
N HIS A 106 -14.33 -1.27 -14.78
CA HIS A 106 -15.46 -1.31 -13.84
C HIS A 106 -15.73 0.05 -13.20
N VAL A 107 -14.69 0.79 -12.83
CA VAL A 107 -14.81 2.16 -12.31
C VAL A 107 -15.41 3.08 -13.36
N GLU A 108 -14.94 3.03 -14.61
CA GLU A 108 -15.50 3.79 -15.74
C GLU A 108 -16.97 3.45 -15.97
N LYS A 109 -17.32 2.17 -16.01
CA LYS A 109 -18.72 1.72 -16.14
C LYS A 109 -19.63 2.29 -15.06
N ILE A 110 -19.19 2.29 -13.80
CA ILE A 110 -19.96 2.89 -12.70
C ILE A 110 -20.07 4.40 -12.88
N SER A 111 -18.95 5.07 -13.18
CA SER A 111 -18.89 6.52 -13.35
C SER A 111 -19.85 6.97 -14.43
N ASN A 112 -19.79 6.38 -15.63
CA ASN A 112 -20.65 6.77 -16.75
C ASN A 112 -22.12 6.53 -16.41
N TYR A 113 -22.47 5.41 -15.79
CA TYR A 113 -23.88 5.12 -15.44
C TYR A 113 -24.44 6.03 -14.32
N ARG A 114 -23.60 6.53 -13.41
CA ARG A 114 -24.06 7.28 -12.21
C ARG A 114 -23.83 8.79 -12.28
N MET A 115 -22.90 9.24 -13.11
CA MET A 115 -22.56 10.66 -13.26
C MET A 115 -23.19 11.29 -14.50
N GLU A 116 -23.68 10.49 -15.45
CA GLU A 116 -24.46 10.95 -16.61
C GLU A 116 -25.99 10.84 -16.39
N ALA A 117 -26.43 10.72 -15.14
CA ALA A 117 -27.84 10.63 -14.75
C ALA A 117 -28.28 11.84 -13.92
#